data_AF-A0A656JK86-F1
#
_entry.id   AF-A0A656JK86-F1
#
_cell.length_a   1.000
_cell.length_b   1.000
_cell.length_c   1.000
_cell.angle_alpha   90.00
_cell.angle_beta   90.00
_cell.angle_gamma   90.00
#
_symmetry.space_group_name_H-M   'P 1'
#
loop_
_entity.id
_entity.type
_entity.pdbx_description
1 polymer ?
#
loop_
_entity_poly.entity_id
_entity_poly.type
_entity_poly.pdbx_seq_one_letter_code
_entity_poly.pdbx_strand_id
1 'polypeptide(L)'
;QPLRVWLMEHDYRILDEEVLRENRFDYEIIVAERSGPVTYTAEQLYFGPLQMQTRSPAFLLKWQRLLGKKHKALSNFARAQKAVSEEKMQDIAQQISWITALLN
;
A
#
# COMPACT_ATOMS: atom_id res chain seq x y z
N GLN A 1 -3.00 -0.39 -13.65
CA GLN A 1 -2.06 -1.31 -12.98
C GLN A 1 -1.13 -0.50 -12.08
N PRO A 2 -0.82 -0.93 -10.84
CA PRO A 2 0.08 -0.20 -9.93
C PRO A 2 1.56 -0.24 -10.39
N LEU A 3 2.33 0.82 -10.10
CA LEU A 3 3.72 0.96 -10.56
C LEU A 3 4.64 -0.19 -10.12
N ARG A 4 4.57 -0.63 -8.85
CA ARG A 4 5.42 -1.72 -8.34
C ARG A 4 5.18 -3.06 -9.05
N VAL A 5 3.93 -3.33 -9.43
CA VAL A 5 3.56 -4.52 -10.21
C VAL A 5 4.20 -4.43 -11.59
N TRP A 6 4.08 -3.28 -12.24
CA TRP A 6 4.69 -3.06 -13.55
C TRP A 6 6.21 -3.25 -13.52
N LEU A 7 6.89 -2.68 -12.52
CA LEU A 7 8.34 -2.85 -12.35
C LEU A 7 8.73 -4.33 -12.21
N MET A 8 8.03 -5.07 -11.35
CA MET A 8 8.25 -6.49 -11.12
C MET A 8 8.07 -7.32 -12.41
N GLU A 9 6.99 -7.07 -13.15
CA GLU A 9 6.66 -7.78 -14.40
C GLU A 9 7.66 -7.49 -15.54
N HIS A 10 8.43 -6.40 -15.45
CA HIS A 10 9.36 -5.94 -16.49
C HIS A 10 10.84 -6.07 -16.08
N ASP A 11 11.15 -6.92 -15.09
CA ASP A 11 12.51 -7.20 -14.60
C ASP A 11 13.23 -6.00 -13.95
N TYR A 12 12.46 -5.04 -13.41
CA TYR A 12 12.99 -3.93 -12.64
C TYR A 12 12.97 -4.26 -11.15
N ARG A 13 14.13 -4.18 -10.51
CA ARG A 13 14.27 -4.28 -9.05
C ARG A 13 14.22 -2.88 -8.45
N ILE A 14 13.41 -2.74 -7.42
CA ILE A 14 13.37 -1.55 -6.56
C ILE A 14 14.66 -1.51 -5.73
N LEU A 15 15.45 -0.45 -5.92
CA LEU A 15 16.73 -0.22 -5.27
C LEU A 15 16.63 0.72 -4.07
N ASP A 16 15.73 1.70 -4.15
CA ASP A 16 15.46 2.64 -3.05
C ASP A 16 14.01 3.10 -3.06
N GLU A 17 13.48 3.43 -1.88
CA GLU A 17 12.16 3.99 -1.71
C GLU A 17 12.12 5.05 -0.60
N GLU A 18 11.48 6.18 -0.87
CA GLU A 18 11.26 7.23 0.13
C GLU A 18 9.78 7.65 0.19
N VAL A 19 9.28 7.91 1.41
CA VAL A 19 7.98 8.57 1.62
C VAL A 19 8.23 9.97 2.15
N LEU A 20 7.68 10.95 1.46
CA LEU A 20 7.67 12.34 1.86
C LEU A 20 6.24 12.80 2.12
N ARG A 21 6.09 13.78 3.01
CA ARG A 21 4.82 14.49 3.19
C ARG A 21 5.03 15.96 2.96
N GLU A 22 4.32 16.50 1.98
CA GLU A 22 4.31 17.93 1.70
C GLU A 22 2.86 18.41 1.68
N ASN A 23 2.58 19.41 2.52
CA ASN A 23 1.23 19.88 2.82
C ASN A 23 0.30 18.71 3.23
N ARG A 24 -0.74 18.45 2.44
CA ARG A 24 -1.71 17.38 2.68
C ARG A 24 -1.41 16.08 1.93
N PHE A 25 -0.39 16.06 1.09
CA PHE A 25 -0.10 14.97 0.16
C PHE A 25 1.07 14.12 0.64
N ASP A 26 0.97 12.81 0.39
CA ASP A 26 2.02 11.83 0.67
C ASP A 26 2.60 11.42 -0.68
N TYR A 27 3.90 11.64 -0.87
CA TYR A 27 4.63 11.28 -2.08
C TYR A 27 5.47 10.04 -1.82
N GLU A 28 5.54 9.16 -2.82
CA GLU A 28 6.44 8.02 -2.83
C GLU A 28 7.45 8.22 -3.97
N ILE A 29 8.73 8.18 -3.62
CA ILE A 29 9.83 8.12 -4.59
C ILE A 29 10.26 6.66 -4.65
N ILE A 30 10.39 6.11 -5.85
CA ILE A 30 10.82 4.74 -6.09
C ILE A 30 11.95 4.80 -7.11
N VAL A 31 13.13 4.33 -6.72
CA VAL A 31 14.27 4.15 -7.62
C VAL A 31 14.32 2.69 -8.01
N ALA A 32 14.35 2.42 -9.31
CA ALA A 32 14.39 1.06 -9.81
C ALA A 32 15.34 0.93 -11.00
N GLU A 33 15.96 -0.24 -11.11
CA GLU A 33 16.88 -0.58 -12.19
C GLU A 33 16.52 -1.94 -12.76
N ARG A 34 16.65 -2.07 -14.09
CA ARG A 34 16.49 -3.34 -14.76
C ARG A 34 17.67 -4.26 -14.40
N SER A 35 17.41 -5.28 -13.60
CA SER A 35 18.44 -6.18 -13.07
C SER A 35 18.08 -7.67 -13.19
N GLY A 36 16.99 -7.98 -13.90
CA GLY A 36 16.49 -9.33 -14.10
C GLY A 36 15.24 -9.61 -13.27
N PRO A 37 14.69 -10.84 -13.37
CA PRO A 37 13.46 -11.20 -12.69
C PRO A 37 13.55 -11.00 -11.17
N VAL A 38 12.49 -10.45 -10.60
CA VAL A 38 12.30 -10.31 -9.15
C VAL A 38 10.84 -10.64 -8.83
N THR A 39 10.60 -11.14 -7.62
CA THR A 39 9.24 -11.42 -7.14
C THR A 39 9.03 -10.72 -5.80
N TYR A 40 7.96 -9.95 -5.72
CA TYR A 40 7.51 -9.27 -4.51
C TYR A 40 6.21 -9.91 -4.02
N THR A 41 6.04 -9.98 -2.70
CA THR A 41 4.76 -10.40 -2.11
C THR A 41 3.66 -9.36 -2.36
N ALA A 42 2.40 -9.74 -2.15
CA ALA A 42 1.30 -8.80 -2.28
C ALA A 42 1.44 -7.59 -1.34
N GLU A 43 1.92 -7.80 -0.11
CA GLU A 43 2.22 -6.75 0.85
C GLU A 43 3.36 -5.86 0.38
N GLN A 44 4.44 -6.42 -0.16
CA GLN A 44 5.56 -5.64 -0.71
C GLN A 44 5.12 -4.80 -1.91
N LEU A 45 4.26 -5.32 -2.78
CA LEU A 45 3.67 -4.57 -3.88
C LEU A 45 2.72 -3.46 -3.38
N TYR A 46 2.07 -3.68 -2.24
CA TYR A 46 1.13 -2.74 -1.64
C TYR A 46 1.81 -1.61 -0.86
N PHE A 47 2.85 -1.94 -0.09
CA PHE A 47 3.52 -1.03 0.84
C PHE A 47 4.85 -0.48 0.32
N GLY A 48 5.57 -1.26 -0.49
CA GLY A 48 6.96 -1.05 -0.84
C GLY A 48 7.89 -2.02 -0.10
N PRO A 49 8.67 -2.86 -0.81
CA PRO A 49 9.54 -3.85 -0.17
C PRO A 49 10.61 -3.23 0.72
N LEU A 50 11.12 -2.05 0.37
CA LEU A 50 12.12 -1.35 1.17
C LEU A 50 11.45 -0.48 2.22
N GLN A 51 10.29 0.13 1.90
CA GLN A 51 9.52 0.89 2.87
C GLN A 51 9.07 0.06 4.09
N MET A 52 8.67 -1.19 3.87
CA MET A 52 8.29 -2.11 4.96
C MET A 52 9.45 -2.41 5.91
N GLN A 53 10.69 -2.35 5.42
CA GLN A 53 11.90 -2.56 6.21
C GLN A 53 12.30 -1.26 6.93
N THR A 54 12.37 -0.16 6.19
CA THR A 54 12.81 1.16 6.71
C THR A 54 11.82 1.74 7.72
N ARG A 55 10.51 1.58 7.50
CA ARG A 55 9.43 2.03 8.40
C ARG A 55 9.59 3.49 8.87
N SER A 56 9.91 4.40 7.95
CA SER A 56 10.14 5.80 8.29
C SER A 56 8.91 6.44 8.96
N PRO A 57 9.08 7.51 9.77
CA PRO A 57 7.95 8.19 10.40
C PRO A 57 6.90 8.67 9.39
N ALA A 58 7.32 9.20 8.23
CA ALA A 58 6.41 9.63 7.18
C ALA A 58 5.59 8.47 6.60
N PHE A 59 6.24 7.31 6.39
CA PHE A 59 5.57 6.09 5.93
C PHE A 59 4.54 5.58 6.94
N LEU A 60 4.90 5.48 8.23
CA LEU A 60 3.98 5.01 9.27
C LEU A 60 2.79 5.97 9.43
N LEU A 61 3.02 7.29 9.46
CA LEU A 61 1.97 8.30 9.55
C LEU A 61 1.03 8.28 8.33
N LYS A 62 1.54 8.00 7.14
CA LYS A 62 0.72 7.78 5.94
C LYS A 62 -0.21 6.59 6.14
N TRP A 63 0.32 5.43 6.56
CA TRP A 63 -0.47 4.21 6.72
C TRP A 63 -1.45 4.26 7.87
N GLN A 64 -1.12 4.92 8.99
CA GLN A 64 -2.06 5.18 10.07
C GLN A 64 -3.27 5.99 9.58
N ARG A 65 -3.04 7.02 8.75
CA ARG A 65 -4.13 7.80 8.15
C ARG A 65 -4.95 7.00 7.14
N LEU A 66 -4.30 6.19 6.32
CA LEU A 66 -4.98 5.32 5.36
C LEU A 66 -5.81 4.24 6.05
N LEU A 67 -5.35 3.69 7.17
CA LEU A 67 -6.11 2.74 8.00
C LEU A 67 -7.43 3.36 8.46
N GLY A 68 -7.39 4.57 9.02
CA GLY A 68 -8.60 5.30 9.43
C GLY A 68 -9.58 5.53 8.28
N LYS A 69 -9.07 5.89 7.09
CA LYS A 69 -9.91 6.03 5.87
C LYS A 69 -10.56 4.71 5.46
N LYS A 70 -9.84 3.59 5.54
CA LYS A 70 -10.37 2.26 5.19
C LYS A 70 -11.43 1.79 6.16
N HIS A 71 -11.23 1.94 7.47
CA HIS A 71 -12.28 1.65 8.44
C HIS A 71 -13.54 2.46 8.19
N LYS A 72 -13.40 3.76 7.88
CA LYS A 72 -14.54 4.59 7.51
C LYS A 72 -15.23 4.10 6.24
N ALA A 73 -14.49 3.71 5.22
CA ALA A 73 -15.04 3.15 3.99
C ALA A 73 -15.83 1.84 4.27
N LEU A 74 -15.25 0.91 5.04
CA LEU A 74 -15.89 -0.35 5.40
C LEU A 74 -17.20 -0.12 6.20
N SER A 75 -17.17 0.78 7.18
CA SER A 75 -18.36 1.16 7.97
C SER A 75 -19.45 1.79 7.09
N ASN A 76 -19.07 2.63 6.13
CA ASN A 76 -20.01 3.22 5.19
C ASN A 76 -20.65 2.17 4.28
N PHE A 77 -19.91 1.16 3.84
CA PHE A 77 -20.46 0.07 3.03
C PHE A 77 -21.44 -0.80 3.80
N ALA A 78 -21.16 -1.09 5.08
CA ALA A 78 -22.11 -1.81 5.93
C ALA A 78 -23.45 -1.07 6.13
N ARG A 79 -23.46 0.26 5.98
CA ARG A 79 -24.65 1.11 6.12
C ARG A 79 -25.31 1.47 4.79
N ALA A 80 -24.68 1.16 3.66
CA ALA A 80 -25.19 1.56 2.35
C ALA A 80 -26.39 0.69 1.96
N GLN A 81 -27.48 1.32 1.50
CA GLN A 81 -28.63 0.61 0.94
C GLN A 81 -28.30 -0.07 -0.39
N LYS A 82 -27.26 0.41 -1.09
CA LYS A 82 -26.79 -0.17 -2.35
C LYS A 82 -25.81 -1.30 -2.06
N ALA A 83 -26.09 -2.48 -2.59
CA ALA A 83 -25.21 -3.64 -2.47
C ALA A 83 -23.81 -3.31 -3.01
N VAL A 84 -22.81 -3.41 -2.13
CA VAL A 84 -21.40 -3.43 -2.50
C VAL A 84 -21.03 -4.88 -2.76
N SER A 85 -20.22 -5.16 -3.79
CA SER A 85 -19.79 -6.53 -4.06
C SER A 85 -19.02 -7.09 -2.85
N GLU A 86 -19.25 -8.36 -2.56
CA GLU A 86 -18.59 -9.06 -1.46
C GLU A 86 -17.07 -9.04 -1.63
N GLU A 87 -16.59 -9.22 -2.86
CA GLU A 87 -15.17 -9.12 -3.23
C GLU A 87 -14.54 -7.79 -2.78
N LYS A 88 -15.22 -6.66 -2.98
CA LYS A 88 -14.71 -5.34 -2.58
C LYS A 88 -14.66 -5.17 -1.07
N MET A 89 -15.61 -5.78 -0.34
CA MET A 89 -15.58 -5.78 1.12
C MET A 89 -14.42 -6.62 1.65
N GLN A 90 -14.19 -7.79 1.04
CA GLN A 90 -13.07 -8.67 1.37
C GLN A 90 -11.71 -8.01 1.09
N ASP A 91 -11.55 -7.34 -0.06
CA ASP A 91 -10.31 -6.60 -0.39
C ASP A 91 -10.00 -5.51 0.65
N ILE A 92 -11.00 -4.74 1.06
CA ILE A 92 -10.79 -3.69 2.08
C ILE A 92 -10.48 -4.30 3.45
N ALA A 93 -11.15 -5.39 3.82
CA ALA A 93 -10.87 -6.11 5.06
C ALA A 93 -9.42 -6.66 5.07
N GLN A 94 -8.97 -7.23 3.95
CA GLN A 94 -7.60 -7.71 3.78
C GLN A 94 -6.59 -6.57 3.92
N GLN A 95 -6.83 -5.44 3.25
CA GLN A 95 -5.95 -4.27 3.35
C GLN A 95 -5.92 -3.70 4.77
N ILE A 96 -7.04 -3.68 5.50
CA ILE A 96 -7.08 -3.30 6.92
C ILE A 96 -6.22 -4.25 7.76
N SER A 97 -6.33 -5.56 7.52
CA SER A 97 -5.53 -6.57 8.22
C SER A 97 -4.05 -6.34 7.99
N TRP A 98 -3.63 -6.19 6.74
CA TRP A 98 -2.25 -5.89 6.37
C TRP A 98 -1.71 -4.60 6.99
N ILE A 99 -2.49 -3.51 6.96
CA ILE A 99 -2.04 -2.24 7.54
C ILE A 99 -1.96 -2.34 9.06
N THR A 100 -2.90 -3.03 9.70
CA THR A 100 -2.86 -3.26 11.15
C THR A 100 -1.61 -4.06 11.54
N ALA A 101 -1.34 -5.15 10.81
CA ALA A 101 -0.14 -5.96 11.02
C ALA A 101 1.15 -5.16 10.79
N LEU A 102 1.16 -4.27 9.79
CA LEU A 102 2.28 -3.38 9.52
C LEU A 102 2.49 -2.36 10.66
N LEU A 103 1.44 -1.84 11.29
CA LEU A 103 1.56 -0.78 12.31
C LEU A 103 1.79 -1.27 13.73
N ASN A 104 1.63 -2.58 13.97
CA ASN A 104 2.05 -3.24 15.21
C ASN A 104 3.57 -3.46 15.25
#